data_AF-A0A1M7F4R6-F1
#
_entry.id   AF-A0A1M7F4R6-F1
#
_cell.length_a   1.000
_cell.length_b   1.000
_cell.length_c   1.000
_cell.angle_alpha   90.00
_cell.angle_beta   90.00
_cell.angle_gamma   90.00
#
_symmetry.space_group_name_H-M   'P 1'
#
loop_
_entity.id
_entity.type
_entity.pdbx_description
1 polymer ?
#
loop_
_entity_poly.entity_id
_entity_poly.type
_entity_poly.pdbx_seq_one_letter_code
_entity_poly.pdbx_strand_id
1 'polypeptide(L)'
;MREILTILLCFFLVQMHAQSASNKLLLRSTTGVSGSSNQVSLGNQNYVIQQSVGQASVIGTFANGSLIFRQGFIQPNVLTKIVDKKTLLSLEAIVYPNPFMESINIVFSEEITDKISVEIYDMLGRLVFAKIYSPSQNVYVMLGSSPVANYILKVIANKKQLVKKILKN
;
A
#
# COMPACT_ATOMS: atom_id res chain seq x y z
N MET A 1 25.78 -26.10 70.28
CA MET A 1 24.63 -26.31 69.37
C MET A 1 24.06 -24.99 68.84
N ARG A 2 23.83 -23.97 69.68
CA ARG A 2 23.26 -22.67 69.26
C ARG A 2 24.12 -21.92 68.21
N GLU A 3 25.43 -21.91 68.39
CA GLU A 3 26.41 -21.28 67.47
C GLU A 3 26.48 -21.96 66.09
N ILE A 4 26.27 -23.28 66.03
CA ILE A 4 26.29 -24.02 64.76
C ILE A 4 24.99 -23.76 63.98
N LEU A 5 23.87 -23.61 64.69
CA LEU A 5 22.57 -23.29 64.10
C LEU A 5 22.55 -21.87 63.51
N THR A 6 23.18 -20.90 64.18
CA THR A 6 23.28 -19.52 63.67
C THR A 6 24.17 -19.41 62.44
N ILE A 7 25.27 -20.16 62.38
CA ILE A 7 26.14 -20.22 61.19
C ILE A 7 25.41 -20.89 60.00
N LEU A 8 24.67 -21.97 60.25
CA LEU A 8 23.88 -22.65 59.22
C LEU A 8 22.77 -21.75 58.67
N LEU A 9 22.11 -20.96 59.53
CA LEU A 9 21.09 -19.99 59.15
C LEU A 9 21.66 -18.84 58.30
N CYS A 10 22.86 -18.36 58.63
CA CYS A 10 23.56 -17.35 57.83
C CYS A 10 23.94 -17.88 56.44
N PHE A 11 24.34 -19.14 56.33
CA PHE A 11 24.67 -19.77 55.05
C PHE A 11 23.44 -19.90 54.13
N PHE A 12 22.25 -20.08 54.71
CA PHE A 12 20.99 -20.16 53.97
C PHE A 12 20.51 -18.78 53.45
N LEU A 13 20.82 -17.69 54.18
CA LEU A 13 20.46 -16.33 53.79
C LEU A 13 21.30 -15.79 52.63
N VAL A 14 22.55 -16.26 52.45
CA VAL A 14 23.40 -15.85 51.32
C VAL A 14 22.95 -16.51 50.00
N GLN A 15 22.19 -17.60 50.04
CA GLN A 15 21.63 -18.26 48.85
C GLN A 15 20.42 -17.51 48.24
N MET A 16 19.91 -16.46 48.90
CA MET A 16 18.78 -15.64 48.43
C MET A 16 19.25 -14.48 47.54
N HIS A 17 20.24 -14.70 46.67
CA HIS A 17 20.54 -13.75 45.60
C HIS A 17 19.55 -13.99 44.45
N ALA A 18 18.64 -13.05 44.33
CA ALA A 18 17.58 -12.92 43.34
C ALA A 18 17.96 -13.46 41.95
N GLN A 19 17.33 -14.57 41.57
CA GLN A 19 17.26 -14.98 40.17
C GLN A 19 16.16 -14.18 39.50
N SER A 20 16.42 -12.91 39.18
CA SER A 20 15.64 -12.23 38.15
C SER A 20 16.01 -12.89 36.83
N ALA A 21 15.25 -13.93 36.45
CA ALA A 21 15.27 -14.48 35.11
C ALA A 21 14.71 -13.41 34.14
N SER A 22 15.53 -12.40 33.82
CA SER A 22 15.30 -11.56 32.66
C SER A 22 15.49 -12.47 31.46
N ASN A 23 14.38 -13.00 30.95
CA ASN A 23 14.36 -13.73 29.70
C ASN A 23 14.78 -12.74 28.61
N LYS A 24 16.09 -12.68 28.32
CA LYS A 24 16.65 -11.83 27.26
C LYS A 24 16.34 -12.47 25.92
N LEU A 25 15.05 -12.52 25.59
CA LEU A 25 14.64 -12.52 24.21
C LEU A 25 15.25 -11.24 23.61
N LEU A 26 16.28 -11.40 22.78
CA LEU A 26 16.79 -10.31 21.95
C LEU A 26 15.68 -9.95 20.94
N LEU A 27 14.66 -9.24 21.41
CA LEU A 27 13.76 -8.49 20.57
C LEU A 27 14.61 -7.42 19.92
N ARG A 28 14.92 -7.60 18.62
CA ARG A 28 15.49 -6.53 17.81
C ARG A 28 14.48 -5.39 17.80
N SER A 29 14.67 -4.40 18.67
CA SER A 29 13.94 -3.13 18.63
C SER A 29 14.81 -2.10 17.93
N THR A 30 14.25 -1.46 16.91
CA THR A 30 14.87 -0.30 16.29
C THR A 30 14.55 0.91 17.16
N THR A 31 15.57 1.54 17.74
CA THR A 31 15.44 2.76 18.56
C THR A 31 15.48 4.04 17.75
N GLY A 32 15.86 3.98 16.46
CA GLY A 32 15.94 5.12 15.56
C GLY A 32 14.82 5.12 14.52
N VAL A 33 14.08 6.22 14.44
CA VAL A 33 13.22 6.55 13.30
C VAL A 33 13.82 7.77 12.63
N SER A 34 14.16 7.67 11.35
CA SER A 34 14.69 8.78 10.55
C SER A 34 14.08 8.72 9.15
N GLY A 35 13.83 9.88 8.55
CA GLY A 35 13.36 9.97 7.18
C GLY A 35 13.84 11.27 6.53
N SER A 36 14.00 11.27 5.22
CA SER A 36 14.38 12.47 4.46
C SER A 36 13.85 12.39 3.03
N SER A 37 13.58 13.55 2.46
CA SER A 37 13.21 13.71 1.05
C SER A 37 14.03 14.87 0.48
N ASN A 38 14.95 14.57 -0.43
CA ASN A 38 15.81 15.59 -1.05
C ASN A 38 15.61 15.58 -2.56
N GLN A 39 15.62 16.77 -3.15
CA GLN A 39 15.64 16.93 -4.61
C GLN A 39 17.08 17.14 -5.07
N VAL A 40 17.57 16.28 -5.95
CA VAL A 40 18.93 16.35 -6.52
C VAL A 40 18.80 16.54 -8.02
N SER A 41 19.48 17.54 -8.56
CA SER A 41 19.49 17.82 -10.00
C SER A 41 20.81 17.31 -10.58
N LEU A 42 20.75 16.40 -11.55
CA LEU A 42 21.91 15.90 -12.28
C LEU A 42 21.72 16.20 -13.77
N GLY A 43 22.50 17.16 -14.28
CA GLY A 43 22.30 17.69 -15.63
C GLY A 43 20.92 18.33 -15.79
N ASN A 44 20.18 17.94 -16.82
CA ASN A 44 18.81 18.42 -17.08
C ASN A 44 17.71 17.59 -16.38
N GLN A 45 18.08 16.65 -15.49
CA GLN A 45 17.13 15.77 -14.82
C GLN A 45 17.04 16.07 -13.32
N ASN A 46 15.81 16.15 -12.82
CA ASN A 46 15.52 16.35 -11.40
C ASN A 46 15.08 15.01 -10.78
N TYR A 47 15.79 14.58 -9.75
CA TYR A 47 15.49 13.37 -8.99
C TYR A 47 14.98 13.73 -7.61
N VAL A 48 13.99 12.98 -7.11
CA VAL A 48 13.53 13.06 -5.73
C VAL A 48 13.97 11.78 -5.04
N ILE A 49 14.88 11.91 -4.08
CA ILE A 49 15.41 10.80 -3.28
C ILE A 49 14.68 10.83 -1.94
N GLN A 50 13.99 9.73 -1.63
CA GLN A 50 13.26 9.56 -0.37
C GLN A 50 13.82 8.36 0.38
N GLN A 51 14.08 8.55 1.67
CA GLN A 51 14.62 7.52 2.55
C GLN A 51 13.86 7.49 3.86
N SER A 52 13.67 6.30 4.41
CA SER A 52 13.06 6.07 5.72
C SER A 52 13.80 4.93 6.39
N VAL A 53 14.34 5.16 7.60
CA VAL A 53 15.09 4.20 8.41
C VAL A 53 14.36 4.04 9.73
N GLY A 54 13.77 2.86 9.93
CA GLY A 54 12.98 2.54 11.12
C GLY A 54 11.60 3.20 11.14
N GLN A 55 10.64 2.53 11.78
CA GLN A 55 9.34 3.11 12.16
C GLN A 55 8.84 2.38 13.40
N ALA A 56 8.93 3.01 14.57
CA ALA A 56 8.16 2.58 15.73
C ALA A 56 6.71 3.03 15.48
N SER A 57 5.79 2.06 15.35
CA SER A 57 4.34 2.21 15.20
C SER A 57 3.78 3.58 15.64
N VAL A 58 3.12 4.35 14.77
CA VAL A 58 1.68 4.42 14.47
C VAL A 58 1.58 4.99 13.04
N ILE A 59 0.66 4.48 12.23
CA ILE A 59 0.39 5.00 10.88
C ILE A 59 -0.91 5.81 10.90
N GLY A 60 -0.95 6.93 10.18
CA GLY A 60 -2.10 7.84 10.19
C GLY A 60 -2.25 8.59 8.87
N THR A 61 -3.49 8.81 8.43
CA THR A 61 -3.79 9.68 7.29
C THR A 61 -4.65 10.83 7.78
N PHE A 62 -4.16 12.04 7.64
CA PHE A 62 -4.82 13.28 8.04
C PHE A 62 -5.11 14.09 6.78
N ALA A 63 -6.30 14.66 6.67
CA ALA A 63 -6.68 15.49 5.54
C ALA A 63 -7.03 16.90 6.04
N ASN A 64 -6.50 17.91 5.36
CA ASN A 64 -6.90 19.30 5.53
C ASN A 64 -7.14 19.92 4.14
N GLY A 65 -8.42 20.06 3.77
CA GLY A 65 -8.81 20.45 2.42
C GLY A 65 -8.32 19.45 1.37
N SER A 66 -7.56 19.94 0.38
CA SER A 66 -6.93 19.11 -0.66
C SER A 66 -5.59 18.49 -0.25
N LEU A 67 -5.05 18.84 0.93
CA LEU A 67 -3.78 18.33 1.42
C LEU A 67 -4.01 17.07 2.25
N ILE A 68 -3.35 15.98 1.84
CA ILE A 68 -3.38 14.71 2.54
C ILE A 68 -1.99 14.44 3.11
N PHE A 69 -1.89 14.41 4.43
CA PHE A 69 -0.69 14.07 5.18
C PHE A 69 -0.75 12.60 5.60
N ARG A 70 0.28 11.84 5.27
CA ARG A 70 0.33 10.41 5.56
C ARG A 70 1.59 10.12 6.37
N GLN A 71 1.40 9.70 7.61
CA GLN A 71 2.45 9.27 8.49
C GLN A 71 2.68 7.76 8.32
N GLY A 72 3.92 7.36 8.07
CA GLY A 72 4.31 5.96 7.93
C GLY A 72 5.28 5.74 6.77
N PHE A 73 5.22 4.56 6.18
CA PHE A 73 6.08 4.14 5.08
C PHE A 73 5.97 5.02 3.82
N ILE A 74 7.09 5.17 3.11
CA ILE A 74 7.14 5.77 1.77
C ILE A 74 6.22 4.96 0.85
N GLN A 75 5.26 5.64 0.23
CA GLN A 75 4.33 4.99 -0.69
C GLN A 75 4.66 5.35 -2.12
N PRO A 76 4.80 4.36 -3.01
CA PRO A 76 5.06 4.63 -4.41
C PRO A 76 3.86 5.35 -5.02
N ASN A 77 4.12 6.42 -5.75
CA ASN A 77 3.06 7.23 -6.37
C ASN A 77 2.58 6.64 -7.71
N VAL A 78 2.24 5.35 -7.71
CA VAL A 78 1.87 4.60 -8.93
C VAL A 78 0.64 5.20 -9.60
N LEU A 79 -0.35 5.65 -8.82
CA LEU A 79 -1.56 6.26 -9.35
C LEU A 79 -1.27 7.50 -10.22
N THR A 80 -0.33 8.37 -9.83
CA THR A 80 0.00 9.55 -10.66
C THR A 80 0.66 9.23 -12.00
N LYS A 81 1.23 8.03 -12.14
CA LYS A 81 1.75 7.57 -13.44
C LYS A 81 0.66 7.02 -14.34
N ILE A 82 -0.43 6.50 -13.76
CA ILE A 82 -1.53 5.85 -14.48
C ILE A 82 -2.63 6.88 -14.86
N VAL A 83 -2.96 7.77 -13.93
CA VAL A 83 -3.98 8.82 -14.10
C VAL A 83 -3.49 9.86 -15.10
N ASP A 84 -4.29 10.14 -16.13
CA ASP A 84 -3.99 11.24 -17.04
C ASP A 84 -4.42 12.57 -16.42
N LYS A 85 -3.48 13.49 -16.21
CA LYS A 85 -3.75 14.80 -15.59
C LYS A 85 -4.68 15.68 -16.42
N LYS A 86 -4.80 15.46 -17.73
CA LYS A 86 -5.67 16.25 -18.61
C LYS A 86 -7.11 15.74 -18.64
N THR A 87 -7.33 14.50 -18.18
CA THR A 87 -8.63 13.83 -18.25
C THR A 87 -9.33 13.88 -16.89
N LEU A 88 -10.62 14.23 -16.88
CA LEU A 88 -11.36 14.45 -15.63
C LEU A 88 -11.65 13.11 -14.92
N LEU A 89 -11.26 12.98 -13.65
CA LEU A 89 -11.49 11.78 -12.83
C LEU A 89 -12.92 11.74 -12.25
N SER A 90 -13.92 11.72 -13.13
CA SER A 90 -15.34 11.79 -12.76
C SER A 90 -16.23 10.84 -13.58
N LEU A 91 -15.64 9.79 -14.18
CA LEU A 91 -16.40 8.79 -14.92
C LEU A 91 -17.15 7.91 -13.92
N GLU A 92 -18.48 7.87 -14.01
CA GLU A 92 -19.33 7.12 -13.09
C GLU A 92 -19.59 5.71 -13.64
N ALA A 93 -18.96 4.70 -13.02
CA ALA A 93 -19.18 3.30 -13.37
C ALA A 93 -19.00 2.35 -12.18
N ILE A 94 -19.77 1.27 -12.20
CA ILE A 94 -19.70 0.17 -11.26
C ILE A 94 -18.91 -0.96 -11.89
N VAL A 95 -17.92 -1.48 -11.14
CA VAL A 95 -17.04 -2.58 -11.58
C VAL A 95 -17.29 -3.78 -10.69
N TYR A 96 -17.74 -4.89 -11.26
CA TYR A 96 -18.06 -6.12 -10.54
C TYR A 96 -17.83 -7.38 -11.39
N PRO A 97 -17.57 -8.55 -10.78
CA PRO A 97 -17.30 -8.72 -9.36
C PRO A 97 -15.91 -8.14 -9.00
N ASN A 98 -15.72 -7.80 -7.73
CA ASN A 98 -14.41 -7.46 -7.17
C ASN A 98 -14.41 -7.97 -5.72
N PRO A 99 -13.74 -9.09 -5.39
CA PRO A 99 -12.75 -9.81 -6.22
C PRO A 99 -13.33 -10.57 -7.42
N PHE A 100 -12.50 -10.92 -8.41
CA PHE A 100 -12.90 -11.65 -9.62
C PHE A 100 -11.96 -12.83 -9.95
N MET A 101 -12.45 -13.80 -10.73
CA MET A 101 -11.67 -14.97 -11.17
C MET A 101 -11.06 -14.77 -12.55
N GLU A 102 -11.89 -14.57 -13.59
CA GLU A 102 -11.41 -14.48 -14.97
C GLU A 102 -11.77 -13.15 -15.64
N SER A 103 -12.85 -12.51 -15.19
CA SER A 103 -13.41 -11.36 -15.85
C SER A 103 -14.12 -10.41 -14.90
N ILE A 104 -14.26 -9.17 -15.35
CA ILE A 104 -15.03 -8.10 -14.71
C ILE A 104 -15.99 -7.49 -15.71
N ASN A 105 -17.12 -7.02 -15.20
CA ASN A 105 -18.07 -6.16 -15.88
C ASN A 105 -17.89 -4.72 -15.42
N ILE A 106 -17.94 -3.81 -16.37
CA ILE A 106 -17.96 -2.37 -16.14
C ILE A 106 -19.31 -1.88 -16.63
N VAL A 107 -20.16 -1.42 -15.71
CA VAL A 107 -21.48 -0.86 -16.00
C VAL A 107 -21.44 0.63 -15.74
N PHE A 108 -21.68 1.42 -16.78
CA PHE A 108 -21.63 2.88 -16.71
C PHE A 108 -22.96 3.43 -16.17
N SER A 109 -22.87 4.38 -15.25
CA SER A 109 -24.03 5.09 -14.69
C SER A 109 -24.43 6.32 -15.52
N GLU A 110 -23.55 6.75 -16.44
CA GLU A 110 -23.79 7.83 -17.40
C GLU A 110 -23.76 7.30 -18.84
N GLU A 111 -24.49 7.94 -19.75
CA GLU A 111 -24.59 7.51 -21.16
C GLU A 111 -23.21 7.57 -21.85
N ILE A 112 -22.79 6.46 -22.47
CA ILE A 112 -21.52 6.37 -23.20
C ILE A 112 -21.74 6.49 -24.70
N THR A 113 -21.24 7.59 -25.28
CA THR A 113 -21.35 7.89 -26.71
C THR A 113 -20.03 7.70 -27.45
N ASP A 114 -18.90 7.83 -26.75
CA ASP A 114 -17.55 7.65 -27.29
C ASP A 114 -16.99 6.24 -27.09
N LYS A 115 -15.89 5.93 -27.79
CA LYS A 115 -15.13 4.68 -27.59
C LYS A 115 -14.62 4.59 -26.15
N ILE A 116 -14.57 3.37 -25.64
CA ILE A 116 -14.16 3.09 -24.26
C ILE A 116 -12.76 2.49 -24.29
N SER A 117 -11.78 3.16 -23.68
CA SER A 117 -10.45 2.62 -23.47
C SER A 117 -10.38 1.95 -22.10
N VAL A 118 -10.01 0.66 -22.07
CA VAL A 118 -9.79 -0.10 -20.84
C VAL A 118 -8.33 -0.50 -20.78
N GLU A 119 -7.66 -0.09 -19.72
CA GLU A 119 -6.27 -0.40 -19.40
C GLU A 119 -6.20 -1.02 -18.01
N ILE A 120 -5.42 -2.09 -17.86
CA ILE A 120 -5.18 -2.73 -16.56
C ILE A 120 -3.69 -2.80 -16.33
N TYR A 121 -3.28 -2.31 -15.16
CA TYR A 121 -1.90 -2.26 -14.71
C TYR A 121 -1.72 -3.14 -13.49
N ASP A 122 -0.51 -3.63 -13.27
CA ASP A 122 -0.16 -4.25 -12.01
C ASP A 122 0.15 -3.20 -10.92
N MET A 123 0.45 -3.66 -9.69
CA MET A 123 0.79 -2.78 -8.57
C MET A 123 2.10 -2.00 -8.75
N LEU A 124 2.95 -2.36 -9.72
CA LEU A 124 4.18 -1.63 -10.07
C LEU A 124 3.92 -0.58 -11.17
N GLY A 125 2.72 -0.55 -11.75
CA GLY A 125 2.33 0.34 -12.83
C GLY A 125 2.71 -0.17 -14.22
N ARG A 126 3.03 -1.45 -14.38
CA ARG A 126 3.27 -2.07 -15.69
C ARG A 126 1.92 -2.37 -16.35
N LEU A 127 1.78 -2.04 -17.63
CA LEU A 127 0.57 -2.34 -18.41
C LEU A 127 0.47 -3.84 -18.66
N VAL A 128 -0.62 -4.46 -18.23
CA VAL A 128 -0.89 -5.90 -18.35
C VAL A 128 -1.92 -6.18 -19.44
N PHE A 129 -2.90 -5.30 -19.59
CA PHE A 129 -3.95 -5.42 -20.59
C PHE A 129 -4.36 -4.04 -21.09
N ALA A 130 -4.63 -3.92 -22.39
CA ALA A 130 -5.21 -2.73 -22.99
C ALA A 130 -6.15 -3.13 -24.13
N LYS A 131 -7.36 -2.58 -24.14
CA LYS A 131 -8.33 -2.80 -25.21
C LYS A 131 -9.27 -1.61 -25.36
N ILE A 132 -9.61 -1.31 -26.61
CA ILE A 132 -10.62 -0.31 -26.96
C ILE A 132 -11.91 -1.03 -27.34
N TYR A 133 -13.03 -0.60 -26.77
CA TYR A 133 -14.36 -1.10 -27.04
C TYR A 133 -15.19 -0.02 -27.76
N SER A 134 -16.16 -0.46 -28.55
CA SER A 134 -17.20 0.42 -29.09
C SER A 134 -18.04 1.02 -27.96
N PRO A 135 -18.72 2.15 -28.20
CA PRO A 135 -19.64 2.75 -27.22
C PRO A 135 -20.66 1.71 -26.74
N SER A 136 -20.73 1.50 -25.42
CA SER A 136 -21.64 0.55 -24.78
C SER A 136 -21.83 0.91 -23.32
N GLN A 137 -23.04 0.69 -22.80
CA GLN A 137 -23.35 0.91 -21.39
C GLN A 137 -22.79 -0.18 -20.47
N ASN A 138 -22.41 -1.33 -21.04
CA ASN A 138 -21.81 -2.44 -20.31
C ASN A 138 -20.63 -3.02 -21.12
N VAL A 139 -19.49 -3.19 -20.46
CA VAL A 139 -18.27 -3.77 -21.05
C VAL A 139 -17.80 -4.95 -20.22
N TYR A 140 -17.69 -6.10 -20.88
CA TYR A 140 -17.09 -7.32 -20.35
C TYR A 140 -15.59 -7.35 -20.65
N VAL A 141 -14.77 -7.45 -19.60
CA VAL A 141 -13.31 -7.46 -19.68
C VAL A 141 -12.79 -8.79 -19.14
N MET A 142 -12.14 -9.58 -19.98
CA MET A 142 -11.55 -10.87 -19.61
C MET A 142 -10.05 -10.73 -19.41
N LEU A 143 -9.57 -11.09 -18.22
CA LEU A 143 -8.16 -11.06 -17.83
C LEU A 143 -7.50 -12.45 -17.78
N GLY A 144 -8.26 -13.51 -18.12
CA GLY A 144 -7.77 -14.84 -18.50
C GLY A 144 -6.77 -15.44 -17.49
N SER A 145 -5.59 -15.85 -17.99
CA SER A 145 -4.53 -16.53 -17.23
C SER A 145 -3.58 -15.60 -16.44
N SER A 146 -3.92 -14.31 -16.28
CA SER A 146 -3.09 -13.38 -15.50
C SER A 146 -2.87 -13.86 -14.06
N PRO A 147 -1.75 -13.54 -13.39
CA PRO A 147 -1.52 -14.01 -12.01
C PRO A 147 -2.58 -13.54 -11.00
N VAL A 148 -2.76 -14.31 -9.92
CA VAL A 148 -3.52 -13.91 -8.73
C VAL A 148 -2.80 -12.74 -8.07
N ALA A 149 -3.39 -11.55 -8.16
CA ALA A 149 -2.76 -10.32 -7.71
C ALA A 149 -3.78 -9.17 -7.61
N ASN A 150 -3.32 -8.07 -7.01
CA ASN A 150 -4.00 -6.79 -7.12
C ASN A 150 -3.61 -6.10 -8.43
N TYR A 151 -4.58 -5.46 -9.06
CA TYR A 151 -4.40 -4.67 -10.28
C TYR A 151 -5.05 -3.30 -10.14
N ILE A 152 -4.67 -2.38 -11.02
CA ILE A 152 -5.24 -1.06 -11.17
C ILE A 152 -5.94 -1.03 -12.53
N LEU A 153 -7.27 -0.98 -12.49
CA LEU A 153 -8.11 -0.74 -13.67
C LEU A 153 -8.18 0.76 -13.93
N LYS A 154 -7.96 1.14 -15.17
CA LYS A 154 -8.22 2.47 -15.70
C LYS A 154 -9.17 2.36 -16.88
N VAL A 155 -10.23 3.16 -16.83
CA VAL A 155 -11.24 3.25 -17.89
C VAL A 155 -11.34 4.69 -18.33
N ILE A 156 -11.34 4.94 -19.63
CA ILE A 156 -11.56 6.27 -20.21
C ILE A 156 -12.73 6.19 -21.18
N ALA A 157 -13.73 7.05 -20.98
CA ALA A 157 -14.88 7.22 -21.87
C ALA A 157 -15.38 8.66 -21.77
N ASN A 158 -15.94 9.22 -22.85
CA ASN A 158 -16.46 10.60 -22.90
C ASN A 158 -15.51 11.68 -22.33
N LYS A 159 -14.19 11.53 -22.55
CA LYS A 159 -13.13 12.40 -21.98
C LYS A 159 -13.10 12.47 -20.44
N LYS A 160 -13.75 11.52 -19.78
CA LYS A 160 -13.67 11.26 -18.35
C LYS A 160 -12.91 9.96 -18.12
N GLN A 161 -12.35 9.80 -16.93
CA GLN A 161 -11.65 8.59 -16.53
C GLN A 161 -12.10 8.11 -15.14
N LEU A 162 -12.03 6.79 -14.98
CA LEU A 162 -12.20 6.07 -13.72
C LEU A 162 -10.91 5.29 -13.47
N VAL A 163 -10.37 5.37 -12.26
CA VAL A 163 -9.27 4.51 -11.82
C VAL A 163 -9.69 3.78 -10.56
N LYS A 164 -9.62 2.44 -10.57
CA LYS A 164 -10.07 1.60 -9.46
C LYS A 164 -9.14 0.42 -9.24
N LYS A 165 -8.90 0.09 -7.97
CA LYS A 165 -8.19 -1.14 -7.60
C LYS A 165 -9.11 -2.34 -7.72
N ILE A 166 -8.66 -3.38 -8.39
CA ILE A 166 -9.36 -4.66 -8.56
C ILE A 166 -8.51 -5.82 -8.03
N LEU A 167 -9.14 -6.82 -7.43
CA LEU A 167 -8.47 -8.00 -6.89
C LEU A 167 -8.84 -9.23 -7.71
N LYS A 168 -7.82 -9.91 -8.26
CA LYS A 168 -7.97 -11.20 -8.91
C LYS A 168 -7.64 -12.32 -7.91
N ASN A 169 -8.52 -13.31 -7.80
CA ASN A 169 -8.34 -14.53 -6.99
C ASN A 169 -7.79 -15.70 -7.80
#